data_AF-A0A0F9PQ16-F1
#
_entry.id   AF-A0A0F9PQ16-F1
#
_cell.length_a   1.000
_cell.length_b   1.000
_cell.length_c   1.000
_cell.angle_alpha   90.00
_cell.angle_beta   90.00
_cell.angle_gamma   90.00
#
_symmetry.space_group_name_H-M   'P 1'
#
loop_
_entity.id
_entity.type
_entity.pdbx_description
1 polymer ?
#
loop_
_entity_poly.entity_id
_entity_poly.type
_entity_poly.pdbx_seq_one_letter_code
_entity_poly.pdbx_strand_id
1 'polypeptide(L)'
;MDRWTRTKECCENLTDEQVEFALVCMSDWLRLKNEFENAQLSVSDADVDHSSLLRRLLSGKPALPNPPPKCHSCPCYALAEGKPVEVMEVYDNPVIAPGRVSIEQNSQWEWHDKEKQILKHIPSGDLYTLKSIDNKGTKFDWHVLQKVQEET
;
A
#
# COMPACT_ATOMS: atom_id res chain seq x y z
N MET A 1 4.28 26.90 17.34
CA MET A 1 4.10 25.75 18.25
C MET A 1 4.90 24.62 17.64
N ASP A 2 5.97 24.17 18.32
CA ASP A 2 6.91 23.23 17.73
C ASP A 2 6.37 21.78 17.83
N ARG A 3 6.82 20.88 16.93
CA ARG A 3 6.35 19.49 16.81
C ARG A 3 6.41 18.74 18.15
N TRP A 4 7.39 19.04 18.99
CA TRP A 4 7.60 18.45 20.31
C TRP A 4 6.60 18.91 21.36
N THR A 5 6.10 20.15 21.27
CA THR A 5 5.09 20.67 22.20
C THR A 5 3.75 19.94 22.01
N ARG A 6 3.38 19.60 20.76
CA ARG A 6 2.17 18.81 20.45
C ARG A 6 2.25 17.36 20.93
N THR A 7 3.42 16.74 20.86
CA THR A 7 3.61 15.35 21.33
C THR A 7 3.51 15.27 22.85
N LYS A 8 4.05 16.25 23.58
CA LYS A 8 3.95 16.30 25.04
C LYS A 8 2.50 16.39 25.53
N GLU A 9 1.67 17.22 24.90
CA GLU A 9 0.26 17.37 25.26
C GLU A 9 -0.59 16.13 24.91
N CYS A 10 -0.22 15.34 23.89
CA CYS A 10 -0.91 14.08 23.56
C CYS A 10 -0.45 12.89 24.43
N CYS A 11 0.78 12.92 24.95
CA CYS A 11 1.35 11.82 25.74
C CYS A 11 0.98 11.86 27.22
N GLU A 12 0.22 12.86 27.67
CA GLU A 12 0.00 13.05 29.11
C GLU A 12 -0.99 12.08 29.76
N ASN A 13 -1.72 11.20 29.04
CA ASN A 13 -2.48 10.09 29.68
C ASN A 13 -2.83 8.94 28.71
N LEU A 14 -1.86 8.18 28.19
CA LEU A 14 -2.18 6.85 27.67
C LEU A 14 -2.41 5.90 28.85
N THR A 15 -3.48 5.12 28.81
CA THR A 15 -3.70 4.02 29.75
C THR A 15 -2.71 2.88 29.49
N ASP A 16 -2.45 2.05 30.50
CA ASP A 16 -1.60 0.85 30.36
C ASP A 16 -2.08 -0.04 29.21
N GLU A 17 -3.40 -0.21 29.06
CA GLU A 17 -4.01 -0.97 27.96
C GLU A 17 -3.69 -0.39 26.57
N GLN A 18 -3.68 0.94 26.44
CA GLN A 18 -3.34 1.61 25.18
C GLN A 18 -1.85 1.50 24.87
N VAL A 19 -0.98 1.56 25.88
CA VAL A 19 0.46 1.33 25.73
C VAL A 19 0.72 -0.09 25.27
N GLU A 20 0.14 -1.10 25.95
CA GLU A 20 0.27 -2.51 25.57
C GLU A 20 -0.25 -2.77 24.15
N PHE A 21 -1.41 -2.21 23.80
CA PHE A 21 -1.94 -2.31 22.44
C PHE A 21 -0.99 -1.73 21.39
N ALA A 22 -0.41 -0.55 21.64
CA ALA A 22 0.55 0.07 20.73
C ALA A 22 1.84 -0.75 20.58
N LEU A 23 2.32 -1.37 21.67
CA LEU A 23 3.49 -2.26 21.65
C LEU A 23 3.24 -3.52 20.81
N VAL A 24 2.06 -4.15 20.95
CA VAL A 24 1.67 -5.30 20.10
C VAL A 24 1.63 -4.89 18.63
N CYS A 25 0.98 -3.76 18.31
CA CYS A 25 0.92 -3.26 16.95
C CYS A 25 2.30 -2.99 16.34
N MET A 26 3.22 -2.41 17.12
CA MET A 26 4.59 -2.14 16.69
C MET A 26 5.37 -3.45 16.47
N SER A 27 5.21 -4.44 17.34
CA SER A 27 5.83 -5.76 17.21
C SER A 27 5.37 -6.47 15.94
N ASP A 28 4.06 -6.50 15.69
CA ASP A 28 3.49 -7.07 14.47
C ASP A 28 3.93 -6.33 13.21
N TRP A 29 4.01 -5.00 13.28
CA TRP A 29 4.50 -4.18 12.18
C TRP A 29 5.95 -4.54 11.80
N LEU A 30 6.86 -4.65 12.78
CA LEU A 30 8.25 -5.03 12.54
C LEU A 30 8.36 -6.43 11.92
N ARG A 31 7.58 -7.39 12.44
CA ARG A 31 7.54 -8.76 11.93
C ARG A 31 7.08 -8.80 10.46
N LEU A 32 5.94 -8.19 10.17
CA LEU A 32 5.36 -8.17 8.82
C LEU A 32 6.22 -7.39 7.82
N LYS A 33 6.87 -6.29 8.24
CA LYS A 33 7.82 -5.56 7.38
C LYS A 33 8.97 -6.48 6.96
N ASN A 34 9.53 -7.23 7.90
CA ASN A 34 10.61 -8.18 7.61
C ASN A 34 10.15 -9.31 6.67
N GLU A 35 8.95 -9.85 6.90
CA GLU A 35 8.36 -10.91 6.06
C GLU A 35 8.06 -10.43 4.63
N PHE A 36 7.49 -9.23 4.47
CA PHE A 36 7.01 -8.74 3.18
C PHE A 36 8.09 -8.04 2.35
N GLU A 37 9.06 -7.37 2.98
CA GLU A 37 10.04 -6.56 2.27
C GLU A 37 11.42 -7.22 2.19
N ASN A 38 11.60 -8.43 2.74
CA ASN A 38 12.90 -9.14 2.81
C ASN A 38 14.03 -8.24 3.35
N ALA A 39 13.69 -7.23 4.16
CA ALA A 39 14.62 -6.17 4.55
C ALA A 39 15.22 -6.50 5.92
N GLN A 40 16.47 -6.96 5.94
CA GLN A 40 17.33 -6.94 7.14
C GLN A 40 17.89 -5.53 7.39
N LEU A 41 17.05 -4.50 7.43
CA LEU A 41 17.53 -3.12 7.53
C LEU A 41 16.92 -2.36 8.70
N SER A 42 17.75 -1.49 9.27
CA SER A 42 17.42 -0.54 10.31
C SER A 42 16.13 0.21 9.98
N VAL A 43 15.18 0.20 10.91
CA VAL A 43 13.97 1.01 10.83
C VAL A 43 14.34 2.48 11.04
N SER A 44 13.94 3.34 10.10
CA SER A 44 14.06 4.79 10.24
C SER A 44 12.76 5.40 10.79
N ASP A 45 12.85 6.62 11.34
CA ASP A 45 11.66 7.39 11.74
C ASP A 45 10.70 7.62 10.56
N ALA A 46 11.24 7.75 9.35
CA ALA A 46 10.44 7.91 8.13
C ALA A 46 9.63 6.64 7.80
N ASP A 47 10.18 5.45 8.05
CA ASP A 47 9.43 4.19 7.89
C ASP A 47 8.21 4.17 8.80
N VAL A 48 8.37 4.62 10.05
CA VAL A 48 7.30 4.68 11.06
C VAL A 48 6.25 5.73 10.67
N ASP A 49 6.68 6.97 10.41
CA ASP A 49 5.81 8.11 10.12
C ASP A 49 4.90 7.87 8.90
N HIS A 50 5.43 7.18 7.88
CA HIS A 50 4.74 6.94 6.62
C HIS A 50 4.14 5.54 6.50
N SER A 51 4.23 4.68 7.53
CA SER A 51 3.70 3.32 7.40
C SER A 51 2.18 3.26 7.47
N SER A 52 1.57 2.93 6.33
CA SER A 52 0.15 2.61 6.25
C SER A 52 -0.21 1.31 6.98
N LEU A 53 0.70 0.33 7.06
CA LEU A 53 0.51 -0.90 7.84
C LEU A 53 0.45 -0.58 9.34
N LEU A 54 1.38 0.21 9.87
CA LEU A 54 1.36 0.57 11.29
C LEU A 54 0.10 1.35 11.65
N ARG A 55 -0.31 2.33 10.82
CA ARG A 55 -1.57 3.07 11.01
C ARG A 55 -2.79 2.15 11.00
N ARG A 56 -2.80 1.13 10.16
CA ARG A 56 -3.87 0.13 10.10
C ARG A 56 -3.95 -0.67 11.40
N LEU A 57 -2.82 -1.20 11.88
CA LEU A 57 -2.75 -1.98 13.12
C LEU A 57 -3.17 -1.14 14.33
N LEU A 58 -2.64 0.08 14.46
CA LEU A 58 -3.03 1.03 15.52
C LEU A 58 -4.50 1.47 15.46
N SER A 59 -5.17 1.28 14.32
CA SER A 59 -6.62 1.51 14.20
C SER A 59 -7.46 0.28 14.55
N GLY A 60 -6.84 -0.78 15.10
CA GLY A 60 -7.50 -2.04 15.44
C GLY A 60 -7.87 -2.92 14.25
N LYS A 61 -7.34 -2.63 13.05
CA LYS A 61 -7.60 -3.43 11.85
C LYS A 61 -6.48 -4.46 11.64
N PRO A 62 -6.80 -5.73 11.33
CA PRO A 62 -5.79 -6.75 11.10
C PRO A 62 -5.03 -6.49 9.80
N ALA A 63 -3.78 -6.92 9.73
CA ALA A 63 -3.04 -6.99 8.46
C ALA A 63 -3.76 -7.90 7.46
N LEU A 64 -3.54 -7.66 6.17
CA LEU A 64 -4.05 -8.55 5.13
C LEU A 64 -3.17 -9.81 5.03
N PRO A 65 -3.73 -10.97 4.64
CA PRO A 65 -2.96 -12.22 4.51
C PRO A 65 -1.79 -12.10 3.51
N ASN A 66 -1.98 -11.30 2.47
CA ASN A 66 -0.97 -10.99 1.46
C ASN A 66 -0.67 -9.49 1.49
N PRO A 67 0.54 -9.07 1.10
CA PRO A 67 0.88 -7.65 0.94
C PRO A 67 -0.15 -6.97 0.02
N PRO A 68 -0.70 -5.80 0.38
CA PRO A 68 -1.55 -5.05 -0.54
C PRO A 68 -0.72 -4.51 -1.71
N PRO A 69 -1.38 -4.12 -2.81
CA PRO A 69 -0.78 -3.25 -3.82
C PRO A 69 -0.06 -2.05 -3.22
N LYS A 70 1.00 -1.58 -3.88
CA LYS A 70 1.67 -0.33 -3.50
C LYS A 70 1.17 0.86 -4.35
N CYS A 71 1.06 2.02 -3.71
CA CYS A 71 0.92 3.33 -4.36
C CYS A 71 1.96 4.27 -3.75
N HIS A 72 2.71 4.98 -4.58
CA HIS A 72 3.84 5.83 -4.21
C HIS A 72 4.81 5.12 -3.25
N SER A 73 5.20 3.90 -3.62
CA SER A 73 6.07 3.01 -2.82
C SER A 73 5.51 2.55 -1.46
N CYS A 74 4.29 2.93 -1.10
CA CYS A 74 3.66 2.60 0.18
C CYS A 74 2.52 1.58 0.01
N PRO A 75 2.28 0.68 0.99
CA PRO A 75 1.15 -0.23 0.96
C PRO A 75 -0.19 0.51 0.87
N CYS A 76 -1.04 0.17 -0.10
CA CYS A 76 -2.31 0.83 -0.39
C CYS A 76 -3.52 -0.06 -0.02
N TYR A 77 -3.88 -0.03 1.26
CA TYR A 77 -5.02 -0.80 1.77
C TYR A 77 -6.37 -0.36 1.16
N ALA A 78 -6.52 0.91 0.80
CA ALA A 78 -7.74 1.39 0.15
C ALA A 78 -8.00 0.62 -1.15
N LEU A 79 -6.95 0.45 -1.98
CA LEU A 79 -7.05 -0.32 -3.22
C LEU A 79 -7.30 -1.80 -2.95
N ALA A 80 -6.59 -2.40 -1.98
CA ALA A 80 -6.80 -3.80 -1.59
C ALA A 80 -8.24 -4.08 -1.09
N GLU A 81 -8.85 -3.10 -0.42
CA GLU A 81 -10.23 -3.14 0.08
C GLU A 81 -11.27 -2.69 -0.97
N GLY A 82 -10.85 -2.51 -2.23
CA GLY A 82 -11.74 -2.26 -3.36
C GLY A 82 -12.16 -0.81 -3.57
N LYS A 83 -11.57 0.14 -2.83
CA LYS A 83 -11.75 1.55 -3.16
C LYS A 83 -10.99 1.88 -4.44
N PRO A 84 -11.57 2.67 -5.35
CA PRO A 84 -10.85 3.16 -6.51
C PRO A 84 -9.71 4.07 -6.05
N VAL A 85 -8.53 3.90 -6.64
CA VAL A 85 -7.33 4.68 -6.33
C VAL A 85 -6.70 5.16 -7.63
N GLU A 86 -6.33 6.44 -7.66
CA GLU A 86 -5.58 7.03 -8.76
C GLU A 86 -4.12 6.59 -8.70
N VAL A 87 -3.55 6.23 -9.85
CA VAL A 87 -2.16 5.85 -10.02
C VAL A 87 -1.57 6.53 -11.24
N MET A 88 -0.25 6.71 -11.21
CA MET A 88 0.53 7.18 -12.36
C MET A 88 1.49 6.11 -12.89
N GLU A 89 2.07 6.37 -14.07
CA GLU A 89 3.17 5.57 -14.62
C GLU A 89 2.86 4.06 -14.73
N VAL A 90 1.84 3.71 -15.52
CA VAL A 90 1.54 2.32 -15.85
C VAL A 90 2.24 1.94 -17.15
N TYR A 91 3.14 0.97 -17.11
CA TYR A 91 3.88 0.53 -18.30
C TYR A 91 4.22 -0.96 -18.28
N ASP A 92 4.32 -1.55 -19.47
CA ASP A 92 4.85 -2.91 -19.63
C ASP A 92 6.34 -2.92 -19.25
N ASN A 93 6.74 -3.87 -18.40
CA ASN A 93 8.13 -4.02 -17.96
C ASN A 93 8.70 -5.39 -18.40
N PRO A 94 9.05 -5.54 -19.70
CA PRO A 94 9.56 -6.80 -20.23
C PRO A 94 10.95 -7.17 -19.69
N VAL A 95 11.67 -6.22 -19.08
CA VAL A 95 13.00 -6.46 -18.48
C VAL A 95 12.90 -7.44 -17.31
N ILE A 96 11.80 -7.40 -16.56
CA ILE A 96 11.56 -8.33 -15.44
C ILE A 96 11.00 -9.65 -15.94
N ALA A 97 9.95 -9.60 -16.77
CA ALA A 97 9.39 -10.77 -17.45
C ALA A 97 8.39 -10.33 -18.54
N PRO A 98 8.18 -11.13 -19.60
CA PRO A 98 7.09 -10.90 -20.56
C PRO A 98 5.72 -10.81 -19.85
N GLY A 99 4.92 -9.81 -20.20
CA GLY A 99 3.59 -9.59 -19.60
C GLY A 99 3.60 -8.93 -18.21
N ARG A 100 4.79 -8.64 -17.65
CA ARG A 100 4.91 -7.89 -16.40
C ARG A 100 4.55 -6.43 -16.61
N VAL A 101 3.89 -5.86 -15.62
CA VAL A 101 3.50 -4.44 -15.59
C VAL A 101 4.14 -3.79 -14.37
N SER A 102 4.60 -2.58 -14.56
CA SER A 102 5.01 -1.69 -13.48
C SER A 102 3.98 -0.60 -13.31
N ILE A 103 3.64 -0.32 -12.06
CA ILE A 103 2.77 0.79 -11.64
C ILE A 103 3.56 1.55 -10.59
N GLU A 104 3.86 2.82 -10.84
CA GLU A 104 4.64 3.68 -9.92
C GLU A 104 5.94 3.01 -9.45
N GLN A 105 6.68 2.44 -10.40
CA GLN A 105 7.94 1.71 -10.21
C GLN A 105 7.82 0.38 -9.44
N ASN A 106 6.62 -0.01 -9.01
CA ASN A 106 6.37 -1.33 -8.44
C ASN A 106 6.02 -2.34 -9.54
N SER A 107 6.79 -3.41 -9.64
CA SER A 107 6.66 -4.42 -10.70
C SER A 107 5.98 -5.70 -10.23
N GLN A 108 5.02 -5.58 -9.31
CA GLN A 108 4.27 -6.71 -8.76
C GLN A 108 2.93 -6.93 -9.47
N TRP A 109 2.86 -6.56 -10.75
CA TRP A 109 1.65 -6.63 -11.57
C TRP A 109 1.86 -7.42 -12.85
N GLU A 110 0.82 -8.06 -13.34
CA GLU A 110 0.81 -8.71 -14.66
C GLU A 110 -0.54 -8.48 -15.35
N TRP A 111 -0.54 -8.47 -16.68
CA TRP A 111 -1.80 -8.47 -17.42
C TRP A 111 -2.52 -9.80 -17.21
N HIS A 112 -3.75 -9.73 -16.73
CA HIS A 112 -4.67 -10.86 -16.76
C HIS A 112 -5.45 -10.89 -18.07
N ASP A 113 -5.95 -9.73 -18.49
CA ASP A 113 -6.62 -9.50 -19.78
C ASP A 113 -6.31 -8.08 -20.24
N LYS A 114 -5.37 -7.95 -21.19
CA LYS A 114 -4.93 -6.63 -21.67
C LYS A 114 -5.99 -5.93 -22.50
N GLU A 115 -6.82 -6.67 -23.23
CA GLU A 115 -7.90 -6.07 -24.05
C GLU A 115 -8.97 -5.44 -23.15
N LYS A 116 -9.30 -6.09 -22.04
CA LYS A 116 -10.25 -5.59 -21.04
C LYS A 116 -9.61 -4.68 -19.98
N GLN A 117 -8.31 -4.39 -20.09
CA GLN A 117 -7.56 -3.59 -19.11
C GLN A 117 -7.65 -4.16 -17.69
N ILE A 118 -7.51 -5.48 -17.55
CA ILE A 118 -7.51 -6.18 -16.27
C ILE A 118 -6.09 -6.58 -15.89
N LEU A 119 -5.66 -6.09 -14.73
CA LEU A 119 -4.38 -6.40 -14.12
C LEU A 119 -4.59 -7.38 -12.97
N LYS A 120 -3.59 -8.22 -12.72
CA LYS A 120 -3.49 -9.06 -11.55
C LYS A 120 -2.35 -8.58 -10.67
N HIS A 121 -2.63 -8.38 -9.39
CA HIS A 121 -1.60 -8.13 -8.40
C HIS A 121 -0.98 -9.47 -7.98
N ILE A 122 0.29 -9.68 -8.27
CA ILE A 122 0.94 -11.00 -8.14
C ILE A 122 0.92 -11.51 -6.69
N PRO A 123 1.27 -10.71 -5.66
CA PRO A 123 1.29 -11.18 -4.28
C PRO A 123 -0.07 -11.64 -3.76
N SER A 124 -1.15 -10.91 -4.08
CA SER A 124 -2.48 -11.25 -3.55
C SER A 124 -3.31 -12.13 -4.48
N GLY A 125 -2.99 -12.18 -5.77
CA GLY A 125 -3.80 -12.83 -6.80
C GLY A 125 -5.04 -12.05 -7.22
N ASP A 126 -5.32 -10.92 -6.56
CA ASP A 126 -6.50 -10.08 -6.83
C ASP A 126 -6.46 -9.45 -8.22
N LEU A 127 -7.63 -9.30 -8.82
CA LEU A 127 -7.82 -8.65 -10.12
C LEU A 127 -8.28 -7.20 -9.98
N TYR A 128 -7.82 -6.34 -10.88
CA TYR A 128 -8.08 -4.90 -10.87
C TYR A 128 -8.37 -4.40 -12.29
N THR A 129 -9.39 -3.56 -12.44
CA THR A 129 -9.63 -2.83 -13.69
C THR A 129 -8.79 -1.55 -13.70
N LEU A 130 -8.14 -1.28 -14.83
CA LEU A 130 -7.43 -0.04 -15.11
C LEU A 130 -8.29 0.85 -16.04
N LYS A 131 -8.53 2.10 -15.64
CA LYS A 131 -9.27 3.09 -16.45
C LYS A 131 -8.44 4.35 -16.61
N SER A 132 -8.11 4.72 -17.85
CA SER A 132 -7.41 5.98 -18.12
C SER A 132 -8.27 7.19 -17.80
N ILE A 133 -7.65 8.23 -17.24
CA ILE A 133 -8.25 9.52 -16.96
C ILE A 133 -7.77 10.50 -18.04
N ASP A 134 -8.68 11.17 -18.76
CA ASP A 134 -8.30 12.24 -19.68
C ASP A 134 -7.84 13.45 -18.87
N ASN A 135 -6.53 13.65 -18.79
CA ASN A 135 -5.93 14.72 -18.02
C ASN A 135 -5.19 15.70 -18.95
N LYS A 136 -5.97 16.58 -19.59
CA LYS A 136 -5.45 17.61 -20.50
C LYS A 136 -4.53 18.56 -19.74
N GLY A 137 -3.22 18.40 -19.92
CA GLY A 137 -2.20 19.33 -19.43
C GLY A 137 -1.17 18.75 -18.46
N THR A 138 -1.23 17.46 -18.12
CA THR A 138 -0.18 16.80 -17.34
C THR A 138 0.84 16.09 -18.23
N LYS A 139 2.09 16.01 -17.78
CA LYS A 139 3.15 15.23 -18.46
C LYS A 139 2.97 13.71 -18.30
N PHE A 140 2.14 13.29 -17.35
CA PHE A 140 1.94 11.90 -16.97
C PHE A 140 0.52 11.45 -17.31
N ASP A 141 0.41 10.20 -17.75
CA ASP A 141 -0.85 9.50 -17.91
C ASP A 141 -1.34 9.04 -16.53
N TRP A 142 -2.58 9.42 -16.20
CA TRP A 142 -3.24 9.06 -14.96
C TRP A 142 -4.27 7.97 -15.21
N HIS A 143 -4.38 7.06 -14.26
CA HIS A 143 -5.35 5.98 -14.31
C HIS A 143 -6.04 5.80 -12.96
N VAL A 144 -7.24 5.22 -12.98
CA VAL A 144 -7.90 4.67 -11.81
C VAL A 144 -7.72 3.16 -11.82
N LEU A 145 -7.20 2.62 -10.72
CA LEU A 145 -7.27 1.20 -10.40
C LEU A 145 -8.44 0.94 -9.46
N GLN A 146 -9.18 -0.13 -9.73
CA GLN A 146 -10.28 -0.58 -8.87
C GLN A 146 -10.32 -2.10 -8.84
N LYS A 147 -10.42 -2.68 -7.63
CA LYS A 147 -10.50 -4.14 -7.47
C LYS A 147 -11.78 -4.67 -8.12
N VAL A 148 -11.64 -5.73 -8.91
CA VAL A 148 -12.79 -6.49 -9.45
C VAL A 148 -13.43 -7.21 -8.27
N GLN A 149 -14.70 -6.93 -8.00
CA GLN A 149 -15.46 -7.67 -6.99
C GLN A 149 -15.94 -8.98 -7.63
N GLU A 150 -15.69 -10.09 -6.96
CA GLU A 150 -16.37 -11.34 -7.30
C GLU A 150 -17.85 -11.16 -6.93
N GLU A 151 -18.74 -11.28 -7.93
CA GLU A 151 -20.17 -11.43 -7.65
C GLU A 151 -20.32 -12.70 -6.80
N THR A 152 -20.70 -12.50 -5.54
CA THR A 152 -20.93 -13.57 -4.56
C THR A 152 -22.39 -13.97 -4.53
#